data_AF-A0A847NSF2-F1
#
_entry.id   AF-A0A847NSF2-F1
#
_cell.length_a   1.000
_cell.length_b   1.000
_cell.length_c   1.000
_cell.angle_alpha   90.00
_cell.angle_beta   90.00
_cell.angle_gamma   90.00
#
_symmetry.space_group_name_H-M   'P 1'
#
loop_
_entity.id
_entity.type
_entity.pdbx_description
1 polymer ?
#
loop_
_entity_poly.entity_id
_entity_poly.type
_entity_poly.pdbx_seq_one_letter_code
_entity_poly.pdbx_strand_id
1 'polypeptide(L)' 'MQLSFRLDEESAKRFEKLINETKRTKSYYLQEAVKNLLDDYDDYKEAMKSINESKNKKTYSLDEISALYGLDI' A
#
# COMPACT_ATOMS: atom_id res chain seq x y z
N MET A 1 -21.25 5.19 -6.98
CA MET A 1 -21.14 5.78 -5.64
C MET A 1 -20.65 7.21 -5.78
N GLN A 2 -21.21 8.17 -5.05
CA GLN A 2 -20.78 9.58 -5.05
C GLN A 2 -20.16 9.90 -3.69
N LEU A 3 -19.00 10.57 -3.71
CA LEU A 3 -18.26 10.99 -2.52
C LEU A 3 -18.13 12.51 -2.52
N SER A 4 -18.46 13.12 -1.39
CA SER A 4 -18.33 14.56 -1.17
C SER A 4 -17.63 14.77 0.17
N PHE A 5 -16.54 15.52 0.17
CA PHE A 5 -15.79 15.85 1.38
C PHE A 5 -15.20 17.26 1.24
N ARG A 6 -14.91 17.89 2.38
CA ARG A 6 -14.34 19.24 2.42
C ARG A 6 -12.83 19.15 2.59
N LEU A 7 -12.10 19.83 1.73
CA LEU A 7 -10.67 20.04 1.90
C LEU A 7 -10.43 21.31 2.72
N ASP A 8 -9.39 21.30 3.53
CA ASP A 8 -8.84 22.53 4.11
C ASP A 8 -8.30 23.46 3.00
N GLU A 9 -8.23 24.76 3.29
CA GLU A 9 -7.83 25.78 2.33
C GLU A 9 -6.45 25.49 1.71
N GLU A 10 -5.48 25.03 2.51
CA GLU A 10 -4.14 24.71 1.98
C GLU A 10 -4.19 23.54 1.00
N SER A 11 -4.88 22.48 1.39
CA SER A 11 -5.00 21.26 0.57
C SER A 11 -5.76 21.54 -0.73
N ALA A 12 -6.82 22.36 -0.66
CA ALA A 12 -7.57 22.79 -1.84
C ALA A 12 -6.67 23.57 -2.82
N LYS A 13 -5.93 24.56 -2.34
CA LYS A 13 -4.99 25.36 -3.17
C LYS A 13 -3.94 24.48 -3.86
N ARG A 14 -3.33 23.54 -3.11
CA ARG A 14 -2.35 22.60 -3.66
C ARG A 14 -2.96 21.67 -4.70
N PHE A 15 -4.16 21.18 -4.45
CA PHE A 15 -4.88 20.31 -5.38
C PHE A 15 -5.24 21.03 -6.68
N GLU A 16 -5.76 22.27 -6.59
CA GLU A 16 -6.08 23.07 -7.78
C GLU A 16 -4.85 23.40 -8.62
N LYS A 17 -3.71 23.68 -7.97
CA LYS A 17 -2.43 23.88 -8.67
C LYS A 17 -2.02 22.63 -9.46
N LEU A 18 -2.03 21.46 -8.81
CA LEU A 18 -1.69 20.17 -9.44
C LEU A 18 -2.54 19.89 -10.68
N ILE A 19 -3.85 20.06 -10.55
CA ILE A 19 -4.82 19.87 -11.65
C ILE A 19 -4.51 20.80 -12.82
N ASN A 20 -4.22 22.07 -12.52
CA ASN A 20 -3.96 23.08 -13.55
C ASN A 20 -2.62 22.82 -14.28
N GLU A 21 -1.59 22.36 -13.57
CA GLU A 21 -0.29 22.02 -14.14
C GLU A 21 -0.35 20.78 -15.05
N THR A 22 -1.14 19.78 -14.65
CA THR A 22 -1.18 18.46 -15.31
C THR A 22 -2.28 18.33 -16.36
N LYS A 23 -3.20 19.31 -16.44
CA LYS A 23 -4.37 19.34 -17.33
C LYS A 23 -5.28 18.10 -17.19
N ARG A 24 -5.31 17.48 -16.02
CA ARG A 24 -6.19 16.34 -15.70
C ARG A 24 -7.39 16.82 -14.87
N THR A 25 -8.47 16.03 -14.84
CA THR A 25 -9.68 16.43 -14.10
C THR A 25 -9.55 16.15 -12.61
N LYS A 26 -10.31 16.90 -11.78
CA LYS A 26 -10.39 16.66 -10.33
C LYS A 26 -10.79 15.21 -10.03
N SER A 27 -11.75 14.67 -10.78
CA SER A 27 -12.22 13.30 -10.63
C SER A 27 -11.14 12.26 -10.89
N TYR A 28 -10.25 12.49 -11.86
CA TYR A 28 -9.16 11.56 -12.17
C TYR A 28 -8.25 11.36 -10.96
N TYR A 29 -7.77 12.46 -10.37
CA TYR A 29 -6.88 12.38 -9.20
C TYR A 29 -7.57 11.83 -7.96
N LEU A 30 -8.86 12.13 -7.76
CA LEU A 30 -9.61 11.55 -6.65
C LEU A 30 -9.79 10.03 -6.81
N GLN A 31 -10.07 9.57 -8.03
CA GLN A 31 -10.15 8.14 -8.32
C GLN A 31 -8.80 7.44 -8.11
N GLU A 32 -7.71 8.06 -8.58
CA GLU A 32 -6.36 7.52 -8.43
C GLU A 32 -5.93 7.48 -6.96
N ALA A 33 -6.20 8.53 -6.19
CA ALA A 33 -5.89 8.58 -4.76
C ALA A 33 -6.65 7.51 -3.96
N VAL A 34 -7.95 7.30 -4.26
CA VAL A 34 -8.75 6.24 -3.62
C VAL A 34 -8.20 4.86 -4.00
N LYS A 35 -7.83 4.66 -5.27
CA LYS A 35 -7.25 3.39 -5.72
C LYS A 35 -5.95 3.08 -4.98
N ASN A 36 -5.03 4.04 -4.92
CA ASN A 36 -3.75 3.86 -4.24
C ASN A 36 -3.96 3.58 -2.75
N LEU A 37 -4.86 4.31 -2.08
CA LEU A 37 -5.18 4.07 -0.66
C LEU A 37 -5.68 2.64 -0.40
N LEU A 38 -6.51 2.10 -1.30
CA LEU A 38 -7.01 0.74 -1.18
C LEU A 38 -5.88 -0.29 -1.38
N ASP A 39 -5.02 -0.06 -2.37
CA ASP A 39 -3.86 -0.91 -2.67
C ASP A 39 -2.88 -0.96 -1.49
N ASP A 40 -2.49 0.21 -0.97
CA ASP A 40 -1.65 0.34 0.24
C ASP A 40 -2.26 -0.39 1.44
N TYR A 41 -3.59 -0.33 1.60
CA TYR A 41 -4.27 -0.97 2.72
C TYR A 41 -4.34 -2.50 2.58
N ASP A 42 -4.56 -3.01 1.37
CA ASP A 42 -4.52 -4.44 1.10
C ASP A 42 -3.10 -5.00 1.31
N ASP A 43 -2.07 -4.32 0.82
CA ASP A 43 -0.67 -4.68 1.06
C ASP A 43 -0.33 -4.70 2.55
N TYR A 44 -0.71 -3.64 3.28
CA TYR A 44 -0.50 -3.59 4.73
C TYR A 44 -1.19 -4.76 5.44
N LYS A 45 -2.43 -5.07 5.06
CA LYS A 45 -3.20 -6.16 5.66
C LYS A 45 -2.57 -7.53 5.36
N GLU A 46 -2.09 -7.74 4.14
CA GLU A 46 -1.39 -8.97 3.76
C GLU A 46 -0.09 -9.14 4.55
N ALA A 47 0.72 -8.08 4.66
CA ALA A 47 1.93 -8.08 5.47
C ALA A 47 1.63 -8.42 6.93
N MET A 48 0.59 -7.82 7.50
CA MET A 48 0.21 -8.05 8.90
C MET A 48 -0.33 -9.47 9.13
N LYS A 49 -1.05 -10.02 8.14
CA LYS A 49 -1.48 -11.42 8.15
C LYS A 49 -0.26 -12.36 8.12
N SER A 50 0.68 -12.11 7.22
CA SER A 50 1.92 -12.88 7.11
C SER A 50 2.72 -12.90 8.41
N ILE A 51 2.85 -11.75 9.08
CA ILE A 51 3.50 -11.65 10.39
C ILE A 51 2.76 -12.49 11.44
N ASN A 52 1.43 -12.38 11.51
CA ASN A 52 0.65 -13.12 12.49
C ASN A 52 0.68 -14.63 12.25
N GLU A 53 0.64 -15.08 11.00
CA GLU A 53 0.82 -16.50 10.66
C GLU A 53 2.24 -16.99 10.97
N SER A 54 3.25 -16.16 10.74
CA SER A 54 4.65 -16.49 10.99
C SER A 54 4.98 -16.57 12.48
N LYS A 55 4.26 -15.85 13.36
CA LYS A 55 4.42 -15.98 14.82
C LYS A 55 4.20 -17.40 15.35
N ASN A 56 3.38 -18.20 14.66
CA ASN A 56 3.13 -19.60 15.02
C ASN A 56 3.91 -20.62 14.16
N LYS A 57 4.78 -20.16 13.26
CA LYS A 57 5.61 -21.03 12.41
C LYS A 57 7.03 -21.09 12.99
N LYS A 58 7.63 -22.29 12.96
CA LYS A 58 9.06 -22.44 13.23
C LYS A 58 9.84 -21.74 12.12
N THR A 59 10.62 -20.73 12.49
CA THR A 59 11.64 -20.15 11.63
C THR A 59 12.87 -21.05 11.64
N TYR A 60 13.39 -21.41 10.48
CA TYR A 60 14.65 -22.14 10.34
C TYR A 60 15.70 -21.20 9.77
N SER A 61 16.91 -21.25 10.28
CA SER A 61 18.06 -20.56 9.68
C SER A 61 18.40 -21.21 8.33
N LEU A 62 19.09 -20.45 7.47
CA LEU A 62 19.55 -20.94 6.17
C LEU A 62 20.39 -22.22 6.33
N ASP A 63 21.28 -22.27 7.32
CA ASP A 63 22.11 -23.43 7.66
C ASP A 63 21.25 -24.67 8.05
N GLU A 64 20.20 -24.45 8.86
CA GLU A 64 19.28 -25.53 9.27
C GLU A 64 18.51 -26.13 8.09
N ILE A 65 18.08 -25.29 7.14
CA ILE A 65 17.42 -25.76 5.91
C ILE A 65 18.43 -26.46 4.99
N SER A 66 19.65 -25.93 4.88
CA SER A 66 20.74 -26.51 4.08
C SER A 66 21.06 -27.93 4.54
N ALA A 67 21.22 -28.10 5.85
CA ALA A 67 21.48 -29.40 6.45
C ALA A 67 20.28 -30.37 6.33
N LEU A 68 19.04 -29.87 6.46
CA LEU A 68 17.84 -30.70 6.36
C LEU A 68 17.60 -31.25 4.95
N TYR A 69 17.93 -30.46 3.92
CA TYR A 69 17.69 -30.81 2.51
C TYR A 69 18.96 -31.22 1.74
N GLY A 70 20.13 -31.20 2.38
CA GLY A 70 21.40 -31.54 1.73
C GLY A 70 21.79 -30.56 0.63
N LEU A 71 21.43 -29.29 0.79
CA LEU A 71 21.83 -28.22 -0.12
C LEU A 71 23.22 -27.71 0.30
N ASP A 72 24.08 -27.46 -0.67
CA ASP A 72 25.36 -26.75 -0.48
C ASP A 72 25.11 -25.29 -0.90
N ILE A 73 25.14 -24.36 0.05
CA ILE A 73 24.80 -22.93 -0.13
C ILE A 73 26.02 -22.07 0.20
#